data_AF-A0A426YYY9-F1
#
_entry.id   AF-A0A426YYY9-F1
#
_cell.length_a   1.000
_cell.length_b   1.000
_cell.length_c   1.000
_cell.angle_alpha   90.00
_cell.angle_beta   90.00
_cell.angle_gamma   90.00
#
_symmetry.space_group_name_H-M   'P 1'
#
loop_
_entity.id
_entity.type
_entity.pdbx_description
1 polymer ?
#
loop_
_entity_poly.entity_id
_entity_poly.type
_entity_poly.pdbx_seq_one_letter_code
_entity_poly.pdbx_strand_id
1 'polypeptide(L)'
;MQVKPKVTNNMITRLIPEAVWWSSEMEAAAAAAAAGIQPDGGDYSLKSIVSAISEAIGYTPWIECNTDEAGNRQLYQVYLCVDTSAAELIECPVLPRNSCGSRIEFPSF
;
A
#
# COMPACT_ATOMS: atom_id res chain seq x y z
N MET A 1 -20.65 12.41 -30.48
CA MET A 1 -19.51 12.94 -29.70
C MET A 1 -19.71 12.46 -28.26
N GLN A 2 -19.20 11.26 -27.93
CA GLN A 2 -19.41 10.66 -26.61
C GLN A 2 -18.39 11.27 -25.66
N VAL A 3 -18.86 12.11 -24.74
CA VAL A 3 -18.07 12.61 -23.62
C VAL A 3 -17.82 11.40 -22.71
N LYS A 4 -16.59 10.86 -22.74
CA LYS A 4 -16.19 9.79 -21.82
C LYS A 4 -16.33 10.33 -20.40
N PRO A 5 -17.05 9.66 -19.49
CA PRO A 5 -17.12 10.11 -18.11
C PRO A 5 -15.71 10.12 -17.55
N LYS A 6 -15.32 11.26 -16.93
CA LYS A 6 -14.12 11.36 -16.10
C LYS A 6 -14.18 10.21 -15.11
N VAL A 7 -13.25 9.26 -15.21
CA VAL A 7 -13.04 8.24 -14.19
C VAL A 7 -12.62 9.00 -12.94
N THR A 8 -13.60 9.25 -12.08
CA THR A 8 -13.46 9.96 -10.83
C THR A 8 -13.82 8.94 -9.78
N ASN A 9 -12.85 8.57 -8.93
CA ASN A 9 -12.94 7.62 -7.82
C ASN A 9 -13.10 6.13 -8.18
N ASN A 10 -11.98 5.46 -8.44
CA ASN A 10 -11.81 4.14 -7.83
C ASN A 10 -11.41 4.40 -6.37
N MET A 11 -12.12 3.82 -5.40
CA MET A 11 -11.84 4.05 -3.98
C MET A 11 -10.48 3.42 -3.65
N ILE A 12 -9.51 4.28 -3.43
CA ILE A 12 -8.18 3.94 -2.95
C ILE A 12 -8.27 3.92 -1.43
N THR A 13 -8.22 2.74 -0.81
CA THR A 13 -8.27 2.61 0.66
C THR A 13 -6.87 2.74 1.24
N ARG A 14 -6.73 3.58 2.28
CA ARG A 14 -5.48 4.05 2.89
C ARG A 14 -5.14 3.22 4.13
N LEU A 15 -4.03 2.48 4.13
CA LEU A 15 -3.76 1.49 5.18
C LEU A 15 -3.14 1.99 6.51
N ILE A 16 -2.67 3.24 6.67
CA ILE A 16 -2.06 3.73 7.95
C ILE A 16 -2.13 5.29 8.04
N PRO A 17 -2.28 5.98 9.21
CA PRO A 17 -2.68 5.55 10.56
C PRO A 17 -3.89 6.34 11.14
N GLU A 18 -4.71 5.62 11.89
CA GLU A 18 -5.41 5.94 13.16
C GLU A 18 -6.73 5.19 13.14
N ALA A 19 -6.80 4.16 13.99
CA ALA A 19 -7.98 3.41 14.40
C ALA A 19 -9.23 3.57 13.52
N VAL A 20 -9.57 2.55 12.71
CA VAL A 20 -10.91 1.92 12.64
C VAL A 20 -11.05 1.03 11.39
N TRP A 21 -11.06 -0.28 11.63
CA TRP A 21 -11.87 -1.32 10.98
C TRP A 21 -11.88 -1.44 9.43
N TRP A 22 -11.01 -2.30 8.90
CA TRP A 22 -11.36 -3.28 7.87
C TRP A 22 -10.66 -4.62 8.14
N SER A 23 -11.39 -5.75 8.00
CA SER A 23 -10.85 -7.11 8.22
C SER A 23 -9.62 -7.44 7.35
N SER A 24 -9.50 -6.82 6.17
CA SER A 24 -8.36 -6.98 5.25
C SER A 24 -7.11 -6.17 5.63
N GLU A 25 -7.24 -5.11 6.42
CA GLU A 25 -6.08 -4.32 6.90
C GLU A 25 -5.24 -5.12 7.89
N MET A 26 -5.92 -5.91 8.74
CA MET A 26 -5.25 -6.87 9.63
C MET A 26 -4.55 -7.97 8.86
N GLU A 27 -5.08 -8.37 7.70
CA GLU A 27 -4.51 -9.42 6.86
C GLU A 27 -3.24 -8.92 6.14
N ALA A 28 -3.24 -7.71 5.57
CA ALA A 28 -2.07 -7.10 4.96
C ALA A 28 -0.97 -6.75 6.00
N ALA A 29 -1.34 -6.34 7.21
CA ALA A 29 -0.38 -6.12 8.28
C ALA A 29 0.20 -7.44 8.82
N ALA A 30 -0.63 -8.46 9.03
CA ALA A 30 -0.19 -9.79 9.44
C ALA A 30 0.68 -10.46 8.37
N ALA A 31 0.37 -10.25 7.10
CA ALA A 31 1.16 -10.67 5.94
C ALA A 31 2.56 -10.08 5.91
N ALA A 32 2.66 -8.76 6.02
CA ALA A 32 3.94 -8.07 6.09
C ALA A 32 4.76 -8.59 7.27
N ALA A 33 4.13 -8.75 8.45
CA ALA A 33 4.78 -9.31 9.62
C ALA A 33 5.24 -10.77 9.42
N ALA A 34 4.44 -11.62 8.75
CA ALA A 34 4.80 -13.00 8.43
C ALA A 34 5.97 -13.08 7.44
N ALA A 35 6.13 -12.08 6.58
CA ALA A 35 7.28 -11.90 5.70
C ALA A 35 8.48 -11.21 6.37
N GLY A 36 8.41 -10.94 7.68
CA GLY A 36 9.47 -10.27 8.44
C GLY A 36 9.59 -8.76 8.17
N ILE A 37 8.56 -8.14 7.60
CA ILE A 37 8.50 -6.70 7.35
C ILE A 37 7.73 -6.06 8.49
N GLN A 38 8.48 -5.44 9.40
CA GLN A 38 7.97 -4.89 10.65
C GLN A 38 8.30 -3.39 10.73
N PRO A 39 7.48 -2.61 11.46
CA PRO A 39 7.77 -1.22 11.78
C PRO A 39 8.89 -1.17 12.83
N ASP A 40 10.11 -1.51 12.43
CA ASP A 40 11.28 -1.64 13.30
C ASP A 40 12.34 -0.56 13.06
N GLY A 41 12.03 0.43 12.21
CA GLY A 41 13.00 1.43 11.73
C GLY A 41 13.98 0.84 10.72
N GLY A 42 13.74 -0.38 10.24
CA GLY A 42 14.59 -1.06 9.29
C GLY A 42 14.46 -0.49 7.87
N ASP A 43 15.48 -0.72 7.06
CA ASP A 43 15.51 -0.37 5.65
C ASP A 43 15.27 -1.62 4.78
N TYR A 44 14.18 -1.59 4.01
CA TYR A 44 13.69 -2.72 3.22
C TYR A 44 13.66 -2.38 1.75
N SER A 45 13.86 -3.38 0.89
CA SER A 45 13.67 -3.14 -0.55
C SER A 45 12.19 -2.95 -0.85
N LEU A 46 11.85 -1.98 -1.72
CA LEU A 46 10.47 -1.76 -2.16
C LEU A 46 9.89 -3.05 -2.77
N LYS A 47 10.71 -3.80 -3.50
CA LYS A 47 10.33 -5.08 -4.11
C LYS A 47 9.93 -6.12 -3.06
N SER A 48 10.67 -6.24 -1.96
CA SER A 48 10.32 -7.20 -0.90
C SER A 48 9.02 -6.84 -0.21
N ILE A 49 8.78 -5.55 0.04
CA ILE A 49 7.50 -5.06 0.60
C ILE A 49 6.33 -5.41 -0.31
N VAL A 50 6.42 -5.05 -1.60
CA VAL A 50 5.35 -5.35 -2.56
C VAL A 50 5.12 -6.86 -2.66
N SER A 51 6.18 -7.67 -2.76
CA SER A 51 6.05 -9.13 -2.91
C SER A 51 5.40 -9.77 -1.68
N ALA A 52 5.84 -9.40 -0.48
CA ALA A 52 5.32 -9.93 0.78
C ALA A 52 3.81 -9.68 0.94
N ILE A 53 3.39 -8.44 0.70
CA ILE A 53 1.98 -8.06 0.80
C ILE A 53 1.18 -8.77 -0.28
N SER A 54 1.68 -8.82 -1.53
CA SER A 54 1.03 -9.52 -2.63
C SER A 54 0.85 -11.01 -2.40
N GLU A 55 1.85 -11.69 -1.86
CA GLU A 55 1.78 -13.13 -1.59
C GLU A 55 0.69 -13.47 -0.58
N ALA A 56 0.41 -12.57 0.36
CA ALA A 56 -0.57 -12.85 1.39
C ALA A 56 -1.99 -12.44 1.02
N ILE A 57 -2.18 -11.33 0.30
CA ILE A 57 -3.51 -10.85 -0.06
C ILE A 57 -3.95 -11.30 -1.47
N GLY A 58 -3.02 -11.76 -2.30
CA GLY A 58 -3.27 -12.19 -3.68
C GLY A 58 -3.37 -11.06 -4.72
N TYR A 59 -3.06 -9.81 -4.35
CA TYR A 59 -3.16 -8.63 -5.22
C TYR A 59 -1.93 -7.74 -5.12
N THR A 60 -1.63 -6.98 -6.18
CA THR A 60 -0.49 -6.05 -6.17
C THR A 60 -0.82 -4.74 -5.45
N PRO A 61 -0.21 -4.44 -4.28
CA PRO A 61 -0.43 -3.17 -3.61
C PRO A 61 0.30 -2.03 -4.32
N TRP A 62 -0.22 -0.82 -4.14
CA TRP A 62 0.52 0.40 -4.43
C TRP A 62 1.13 0.97 -3.15
N ILE A 63 2.40 1.33 -3.22
CA ILE A 63 3.15 1.86 -2.08
C ILE A 63 3.42 3.34 -2.30
N GLU A 64 2.99 4.16 -1.34
CA GLU A 64 3.34 5.56 -1.25
C GLU A 64 4.42 5.77 -0.20
N CYS A 65 5.41 6.58 -0.57
CA CYS A 65 6.50 6.97 0.31
C CYS A 65 6.53 8.48 0.50
N ASN A 66 6.74 8.92 1.73
CA ASN A 66 7.08 10.30 2.04
C ASN A 66 8.57 10.40 2.43
N THR A 67 8.97 11.56 2.93
CA THR A 67 10.33 11.80 3.44
C THR A 67 10.22 12.21 4.91
N ASP A 68 11.01 11.60 5.78
CA ASP A 68 11.07 11.93 7.21
C ASP A 68 11.88 13.23 7.49
N GLU A 69 12.04 13.59 8.77
CA GLU A 69 12.83 14.76 9.18
C GLU A 69 14.33 14.60 8.92
N ALA A 70 14.84 13.36 8.83
CA ALA A 70 16.23 13.04 8.53
C ALA A 70 16.53 13.03 7.02
N GLY A 71 15.49 13.12 6.17
CA GLY A 71 15.60 13.06 4.71
C GLY A 71 15.51 11.65 4.13
N ASN A 72 15.22 10.63 4.93
CA ASN A 72 15.03 9.27 4.47
C ASN A 72 13.68 9.12 3.77
N ARG A 73 13.65 8.34 2.68
CA ARG A 73 12.39 7.91 2.07
C ARG A 73 11.84 6.75 2.89
N GLN A 74 10.62 6.91 3.37
CA GLN A 74 9.99 5.93 4.26
C GLN A 74 8.63 5.50 3.72
N LEU A 75 8.22 4.28 4.09
CA LEU A 75 6.87 3.76 3.85
C LEU A 75 5.86 4.68 4.54
N TYR A 76 4.96 5.26 3.77
CA TYR A 76 3.92 6.14 4.29
C TYR A 76 2.56 5.47 4.27
N GLN A 77 2.16 4.96 3.10
CA GLN A 77 0.85 4.32 2.93
C GLN A 77 0.94 3.14 1.97
N VAL A 78 0.10 2.15 2.23
CA VAL A 78 -0.18 1.05 1.32
C VAL A 78 -1.60 1.23 0.82
N TYR A 79 -1.80 0.99 -0.46
CA TYR A 79 -3.09 1.14 -1.10
C TYR A 79 -3.44 -0.11 -1.89
N LEU A 80 -4.72 -0.48 -1.79
CA LEU A 80 -5.31 -1.59 -2.51
C LEU A 80 -6.50 -1.08 -3.32
N CYS A 81 -6.78 -1.76 -4.43
CA CYS A 81 -7.97 -1.47 -5.23
C CYS A 81 -9.10 -2.41 -4.83
N VAL A 82 -10.27 -1.82 -4.65
CA VAL A 82 -11.54 -2.53 -4.51
C VAL A 82 -12.39 -2.32 -5.75
N ASP A 83 -13.29 -3.27 -6.00
CA ASP A 83 -14.29 -3.11 -7.03
C ASP A 83 -15.23 -1.91 -6.74
N THR A 84 -16.07 -1.54 -7.70
CA THR A 84 -16.98 -0.39 -7.52
C THR A 84 -18.05 -0.62 -6.46
N SER A 85 -18.29 -1.87 -6.06
CA SER A 85 -19.19 -2.21 -4.96
C SER A 85 -18.52 -2.13 -3.58
N ALA A 86 -17.19 -1.95 -3.55
CA ALA A 86 -16.35 -1.98 -2.34
C ALA A 86 -16.44 -3.31 -1.56
N ALA A 87 -16.79 -4.40 -2.24
CA ALA A 87 -16.97 -5.71 -1.63
C ALA A 87 -15.73 -6.61 -1.79
N GLU A 88 -15.04 -6.49 -2.91
CA GLU A 88 -13.96 -7.42 -3.30
C GLU A 88 -12.69 -6.64 -3.65
N LEU A 89 -11.55 -7.20 -3.26
CA LEU A 89 -10.26 -6.74 -3.76
C LEU A 89 -10.13 -7.10 -5.24
N ILE A 90 -9.51 -6.21 -6.01
CA ILE A 90 -9.22 -6.39 -7.43
C ILE A 90 -7.81 -5.92 -7.74
N GLU A 91 -7.25 -6.39 -8.86
CA GLU A 91 -6.03 -5.82 -9.40
C GLU A 91 -6.26 -4.37 -9.82
N CYS A 92 -5.34 -3.49 -9.43
CA CYS A 92 -5.43 -2.07 -9.74
C CYS A 92 -5.29 -1.84 -11.26
N PRO A 93 -6.32 -1.33 -11.96
CA PRO A 93 -6.24 -1.14 -13.41
C PRO A 93 -5.19 -0.10 -13.83
N VAL A 94 -4.97 0.89 -12.96
CA VAL A 94 -3.98 1.96 -13.15
C VAL A 94 -3.30 2.22 -11.82
N LEU A 95 -1.98 2.06 -11.79
CA LEU A 95 -1.15 2.42 -10.66
C LEU A 95 -0.59 3.83 -10.87
N PRO A 96 -0.63 4.72 -9.85
CA PRO A 96 0.06 5.99 -9.91
C PRO A 96 1.57 5.78 -10.07
N ARG A 97 2.27 6.77 -10.63
CA ARG A 97 3.74 6.77 -10.63
C ARG A 97 4.23 6.79 -9.19
N ASN A 98 5.02 5.79 -8.82
CA ASN A 98 5.65 5.79 -7.50
C ASN A 98 6.78 6.84 -7.46
N SER A 99 7.00 7.38 -6.27
CA SER A 99 8.13 8.24 -5.93
C SER A 99 9.07 7.57 -4.91
N CYS A 100 8.88 6.28 -4.67
CA CYS A 100 9.64 5.50 -3.70
C CYS A 100 11.03 5.17 -4.25
N GLY A 101 12.01 5.09 -3.34
CA GLY A 101 13.33 4.54 -3.65
C GLY A 101 13.27 3.03 -3.88
N SER A 102 14.37 2.45 -4.36
CA SER A 102 14.52 0.99 -4.43
C SER A 102 14.57 0.34 -3.04
N ARG A 103 14.96 1.12 -2.03
CA ARG A 103 14.94 0.79 -0.61
C ARG A 103 14.31 1.94 0.16
N ILE A 104 13.52 1.62 1.16
CA ILE A 104 12.77 2.58 1.98
C ILE A 104 12.75 2.11 3.43
N GLU A 105 12.69 3.07 4.34
CA GLU A 105 12.56 2.82 5.76
C GLU A 105 11.12 2.40 6.11
N PHE A 106 10.96 1.45 7.03
CA PHE A 106 9.69 1.20 7.71
C PHE A 106 9.78 1.75 9.13
N PRO A 107 9.30 2.99 9.36
CA PRO A 107 9.50 3.68 10.63
C PRO A 107 8.87 2.89 11.78
N SER A 108 9.57 2.85 12.90
CA SER A 108 9.03 2.32 14.15
C SER A 108 8.01 3.28 14.76
N PHE A 109 6.96 2.73 15.35
CA PHE A 109 5.94 3.49 16.09
C PHE A 109 5.84 3.02 17.55
#